data_AF-A0A6S6TEE1-F1
#
_entry.id   AF-A0A6S6TEE1-F1
#
_cell.length_a   1.000
_cell.length_b   1.000
_cell.length_c   1.000
_cell.angle_alpha   90.00
_cell.angle_beta   90.00
_cell.angle_gamma   90.00
#
_symmetry.space_group_name_H-M   'P 1'
#
loop_
_entity.id
_entity.type
_entity.pdbx_description
1 polymer ?
#
loop_
_entity_poly.entity_id
_entity_poly.type
_entity_poly.pdbx_seq_one_letter_code
_entity_poly.pdbx_strand_id
1 'polypeptide(L)'
;MQKVFEELTIAFRKYNGVLCQETYQDIAEKHCTLLEDSDTILILLQASGYPIVEAEDGYRLLTYFTPYHEQKYCVIDIETNGSKPGTSQVIEIGAVMLQNGKVIDSYETFVECAFLPEYITKITGIEPTDLIDAPSRKEALTGLRHFMQDSIFVAHNANFDYSFLNASFERFGLGNIGNPKLCTIDLARRTFESERYGLAYLIDFLEIETATHHRAYSDAVCAAKVMEKSVKTLPQYVLTADELLRFSISSKKERRLKKEKED
;
A
#
# COMPACT_ATOMS: atom_id res chain seq x y z
N MET A 1 -14.90 8.46 3.14
CA MET A 1 -13.68 8.04 3.88
C MET A 1 -12.38 8.60 3.33
N GLN A 2 -12.08 8.56 2.03
CA GLN A 2 -10.77 9.01 1.50
C GLN A 2 -10.31 10.40 1.98
N LYS A 3 -11.19 11.41 1.95
CA LYS A 3 -10.87 12.77 2.44
C LYS A 3 -10.55 12.81 3.94
N VAL A 4 -11.18 11.94 4.74
CA VAL A 4 -10.93 11.83 6.19
C VAL A 4 -9.51 11.32 6.42
N PHE A 5 -9.09 10.27 5.71
CA PHE A 5 -7.72 9.77 5.80
C PHE A 5 -6.69 10.86 5.50
N GLU A 6 -6.92 11.66 4.45
CA GLU A 6 -6.04 12.73 4.03
C GLU A 6 -5.97 13.87 5.07
N GLU A 7 -7.13 14.38 5.51
CA GLU A 7 -7.19 15.47 6.49
C GLU A 7 -6.60 15.04 7.84
N LEU A 8 -6.91 13.84 8.32
CA LEU A 8 -6.31 13.29 9.54
C LEU A 8 -4.80 13.12 9.41
N THR A 9 -4.30 12.58 8.29
CA THR A 9 -2.86 12.38 8.10
C THR A 9 -2.10 13.72 8.10
N ILE A 10 -2.67 14.76 7.49
CA ILE A 10 -2.11 16.12 7.52
C ILE A 10 -2.11 16.66 8.95
N ALA A 11 -3.22 16.50 9.67
CA ALA A 11 -3.35 16.97 11.05
C ALA A 11 -2.36 16.25 11.98
N PHE A 12 -2.30 14.90 11.96
CA PHE A 12 -1.33 14.14 12.74
C PHE A 12 0.10 14.61 12.48
N ARG A 13 0.51 14.78 11.21
CA ARG A 13 1.85 15.27 10.88
C ARG A 13 2.13 16.68 11.40
N LYS A 14 1.12 17.55 11.43
CA LYS A 14 1.22 18.91 12.00
C LYS A 14 1.41 18.87 13.52
N TYR A 15 0.81 17.90 14.19
CA TYR A 15 0.84 17.74 15.65
C TYR A 15 1.72 16.56 16.12
N ASN A 16 2.78 16.26 15.37
CA ASN A 16 3.80 15.26 15.72
C ASN A 16 3.22 13.87 16.07
N GLY A 17 2.24 13.41 15.30
CA GLY A 17 1.64 12.10 15.41
C GLY A 17 0.51 11.99 16.42
N VAL A 18 0.18 13.04 17.18
CA VAL A 18 -0.86 13.03 18.22
C VAL A 18 -1.95 14.07 17.90
N LEU A 19 -3.22 13.70 18.07
CA LEU A 19 -4.36 14.64 18.00
C LEU A 19 -5.16 14.54 19.30
N CYS A 20 -5.56 15.67 19.86
CA CYS A 20 -6.53 15.67 20.96
C CYS A 20 -7.92 15.28 20.44
N GLN A 21 -8.81 14.90 21.37
CA GLN A 21 -10.16 14.44 21.06
C GLN A 21 -10.95 15.46 20.24
N GLU A 22 -10.94 16.74 20.62
CA GLU A 22 -11.65 17.82 19.93
C GLU A 22 -11.22 17.95 18.47
N THR A 23 -9.90 17.97 18.20
CA THR A 23 -9.40 18.08 16.82
C THR A 23 -9.72 16.85 15.97
N TYR A 24 -9.70 15.65 16.57
CA TYR A 24 -10.12 14.44 15.85
C TYR A 24 -11.61 14.51 15.49
N GLN A 25 -12.47 14.86 16.46
CA GLN A 25 -13.92 14.97 16.27
C GLN A 25 -14.25 16.00 15.18
N ASP A 26 -13.65 17.19 15.23
CA ASP A 26 -13.84 18.23 14.21
C ASP A 26 -13.56 17.73 12.79
N ILE A 27 -12.49 16.93 12.62
CA ILE A 27 -12.11 16.37 11.31
C ILE A 27 -13.04 15.21 10.92
N ALA A 28 -13.34 14.31 11.85
CA ALA A 28 -14.17 13.14 11.60
C ALA A 28 -15.60 13.55 11.22
N GLU A 29 -16.22 14.43 12.00
CA GLU A 29 -17.62 14.86 11.86
C GLU A 29 -17.86 15.69 10.60
N LYS A 30 -16.87 16.45 10.13
CA LYS A 30 -16.95 17.23 8.89
C LYS A 30 -17.31 16.39 7.66
N HIS A 31 -16.95 15.11 7.67
CA HIS A 31 -17.23 14.19 6.57
C HIS A 31 -18.21 13.07 6.97
N CYS A 32 -18.81 13.14 8.16
CA CYS A 32 -19.86 12.22 8.59
C CYS A 32 -21.14 12.48 7.81
N THR A 33 -21.88 11.39 7.57
CA THR A 33 -23.31 11.50 7.27
C THR A 33 -24.10 11.58 8.58
N LEU A 34 -25.40 11.91 8.52
CA LEU A 34 -26.30 12.09 9.68
C LEU A 34 -26.37 10.92 10.70
N LEU A 35 -25.69 9.79 10.44
CA LEU A 35 -25.85 8.52 11.14
C LEU A 35 -24.56 7.97 11.78
N GLU A 36 -23.42 8.65 11.64
CA GLU A 36 -22.12 8.16 12.14
C GLU A 36 -21.58 9.15 13.18
N ASP A 37 -21.35 8.67 14.41
CA ASP A 37 -20.63 9.41 15.44
C ASP A 37 -19.10 9.22 15.29
N SER A 38 -18.31 9.98 16.06
CA SER A 38 -16.84 9.94 15.99
C SER A 38 -16.24 8.57 16.28
N ASP A 39 -16.91 7.78 17.11
CA ASP A 39 -16.46 6.46 17.56
C ASP A 39 -16.70 5.42 16.45
N THR A 40 -17.85 5.52 15.77
CA THR A 40 -18.15 4.74 14.56
C THR A 40 -17.13 5.03 13.47
N ILE A 41 -16.77 6.30 13.26
CA ILE A 41 -15.72 6.66 12.30
C ILE A 41 -14.38 6.04 12.67
N LEU A 42 -14.01 6.02 13.96
CA LEU A 42 -12.75 5.40 14.40
C LEU A 42 -12.68 3.92 14.00
N ILE A 43 -13.76 3.19 14.23
CA ILE A 43 -13.88 1.77 13.86
C ILE A 43 -13.77 1.62 12.34
N LEU A 44 -14.46 2.46 11.57
CA LEU A 44 -14.41 2.41 10.10
C LEU A 44 -13.01 2.75 9.56
N LEU A 45 -12.30 3.70 10.19
CA LEU A 45 -10.91 4.03 9.86
C LEU A 45 -10.01 2.81 10.07
N GLN A 46 -10.07 2.19 11.25
CA GLN A 46 -9.27 1.01 11.59
C GLN A 46 -9.61 -0.19 10.70
N ALA A 47 -10.89 -0.47 10.46
CA ALA A 47 -11.34 -1.53 9.55
C ALA A 47 -10.88 -1.31 8.10
N SER A 48 -10.69 -0.04 7.70
CA SER A 48 -10.13 0.32 6.40
C SER A 48 -8.60 0.22 6.34
N GLY A 49 -7.94 -0.14 7.45
CA GLY A 49 -6.49 -0.26 7.56
C GLY A 49 -5.77 1.06 7.87
N TYR A 50 -6.50 2.11 8.29
CA TYR A 50 -5.89 3.36 8.73
C TYR A 50 -5.27 3.15 10.12
N PRO A 51 -3.96 3.40 10.32
CA PRO A 51 -3.22 3.00 11.53
C PRO A 51 -3.40 4.03 12.67
N ILE A 52 -4.64 4.30 13.04
CA ILE A 52 -5.04 5.17 14.14
C ILE A 52 -5.38 4.35 15.38
N VAL A 53 -4.93 4.81 16.53
CA VAL A 53 -5.29 4.23 17.84
C VAL A 53 -5.70 5.33 18.80
N GLU A 54 -6.59 4.97 19.73
CA GLU A 54 -6.89 5.80 20.90
C GLU A 54 -5.78 5.63 21.95
N ALA A 55 -5.46 6.72 22.64
CA ALA A 55 -4.45 6.82 23.69
C ALA A 55 -4.93 7.78 24.79
N GLU A 56 -4.24 7.81 25.94
CA GLU A 56 -4.61 8.68 27.06
C GLU A 56 -4.63 10.18 26.69
N ASP A 57 -3.81 10.58 25.72
CA ASP A 57 -3.68 11.96 25.22
C ASP A 57 -4.53 12.26 23.97
N GLY A 58 -5.44 11.35 23.59
CA GLY A 58 -6.35 11.46 22.46
C GLY A 58 -6.11 10.34 21.44
N TYR A 59 -5.63 10.70 20.26
CA TYR A 59 -5.43 9.75 19.15
C TYR A 59 -4.00 9.81 18.63
N ARG A 60 -3.50 8.67 18.16
CA ARG A 60 -2.15 8.54 17.60
C ARG A 60 -2.15 7.88 16.24
N LEU A 61 -1.31 8.40 15.35
CA LEU A 61 -0.98 7.74 14.09
C LEU A 61 0.24 6.83 14.30
N LEU A 62 0.05 5.52 14.31
CA LEU A 62 1.08 4.56 14.68
C LEU A 62 2.36 4.67 13.84
N THR A 63 2.25 4.99 12.55
CA THR A 63 3.41 5.14 11.65
C THR A 63 4.36 6.25 12.08
N TYR A 64 3.90 7.23 12.87
CA TYR A 64 4.74 8.29 13.40
C TYR A 64 5.67 7.81 14.52
N PHE A 65 5.28 6.74 15.23
CA PHE A 65 6.02 6.21 16.38
C PHE A 65 6.67 4.86 16.11
N THR A 66 6.30 4.19 15.02
CA THR A 66 6.83 2.88 14.65
C THR A 66 8.14 3.04 13.88
N PRO A 67 9.26 2.47 14.35
CA PRO A 67 10.49 2.42 13.56
C PRO A 67 10.23 1.77 12.20
N TYR A 68 10.78 2.33 11.12
CA TYR A 68 10.44 1.85 9.77
C TYR A 68 10.76 0.36 9.58
N HIS A 69 11.78 -0.18 10.24
CA HIS A 69 12.15 -1.59 10.11
C HIS A 69 11.18 -2.53 10.85
N GLU A 70 10.55 -2.06 11.93
CA GLU A 70 9.55 -2.82 12.69
C GLU A 70 8.15 -2.75 12.07
N GLN A 71 7.92 -1.80 11.17
CA GLN A 71 6.66 -1.63 10.48
C GLN A 71 6.35 -2.84 9.57
N LYS A 72 5.07 -3.23 9.55
CA LYS A 72 4.55 -4.19 8.58
C LYS A 72 4.30 -3.53 7.23
N TYR A 73 4.76 -4.16 6.16
CA TYR A 73 4.53 -3.75 4.78
C TYR A 73 3.86 -4.89 4.01
N CYS A 74 2.68 -4.65 3.45
CA CYS A 74 2.04 -5.57 2.54
C CYS A 74 2.43 -5.16 1.11
N VAL A 75 3.38 -5.88 0.52
CA VAL A 75 3.79 -5.69 -0.87
C VAL A 75 2.85 -6.48 -1.75
N ILE A 76 2.14 -5.79 -2.64
CA ILE A 76 1.06 -6.32 -3.46
C ILE A 76 1.38 -6.06 -4.92
N ASP A 77 1.02 -7.03 -5.75
CA ASP A 77 0.89 -6.91 -7.18
C ASP A 77 -0.43 -7.59 -7.61
N ILE A 78 -1.04 -7.11 -8.68
CA ILE A 78 -2.29 -7.67 -9.21
C ILE A 78 -2.18 -7.86 -10.73
N GLU A 79 -2.84 -8.92 -11.20
CA GLU A 79 -3.18 -9.04 -12.62
C GLU A 79 -4.66 -8.70 -12.83
N THR A 80 -4.97 -8.11 -13.98
CA THR A 80 -6.33 -7.64 -14.29
C THR A 80 -6.77 -8.08 -15.69
N ASN A 81 -8.08 -8.20 -15.91
CA ASN A 81 -8.61 -8.51 -17.25
C ASN A 81 -8.67 -7.28 -18.19
N GLY A 82 -7.93 -6.22 -17.88
CA GLY A 82 -7.88 -4.97 -18.63
C GLY A 82 -7.40 -3.78 -17.78
N SER A 83 -7.23 -2.62 -18.40
CA SER A 83 -6.46 -1.51 -17.80
C SER A 83 -7.27 -0.44 -17.04
N LYS A 84 -8.59 -0.61 -16.90
CA LYS A 84 -9.46 0.41 -16.28
C LYS A 84 -10.12 -0.08 -14.98
N PRO A 85 -9.79 0.48 -13.79
CA PRO A 85 -10.35 0.07 -12.49
C PRO A 85 -11.88 0.00 -12.40
N GLY A 86 -12.60 0.85 -13.14
CA GLY A 86 -14.07 0.90 -13.09
C GLY A 86 -14.78 -0.13 -13.96
N THR A 87 -14.11 -0.67 -14.98
CA THR A 87 -14.73 -1.56 -15.98
C THR A 87 -14.04 -2.92 -16.10
N SER A 88 -12.77 -2.99 -15.70
CA SER A 88 -11.99 -4.22 -15.59
C SER A 88 -11.98 -4.71 -14.14
N GLN A 89 -11.56 -5.94 -13.93
CA GLN A 89 -11.47 -6.58 -12.62
C GLN A 89 -10.10 -7.22 -12.41
N VAL A 90 -9.77 -7.40 -11.14
CA VAL A 90 -8.64 -8.23 -10.69
C VAL A 90 -8.91 -9.69 -11.02
N ILE A 91 -7.91 -10.39 -11.53
CA ILE A 91 -7.94 -11.83 -11.86
C ILE A 91 -6.88 -12.64 -11.11
N GLU A 92 -5.86 -11.98 -10.56
CA GLU A 92 -4.85 -12.59 -9.67
C GLU A 92 -4.43 -11.55 -8.64
N ILE A 93 -4.18 -11.99 -7.41
CA ILE A 93 -3.61 -11.18 -6.33
C ILE A 93 -2.40 -11.93 -5.81
N GLY A 94 -1.26 -11.26 -5.78
CA GLY A 94 -0.06 -11.71 -5.10
C GLY A 94 0.35 -10.70 -4.05
N ALA A 95 0.57 -11.16 -2.83
CA ALA A 95 1.00 -10.31 -1.74
C ALA A 95 1.97 -11.02 -0.80
N VAL A 96 2.94 -10.26 -0.29
CA VAL A 96 3.85 -10.68 0.79
C VAL A 96 3.84 -9.66 1.91
N MET A 97 3.77 -10.16 3.14
CA MET A 97 3.90 -9.35 4.34
C MET A 97 5.38 -9.32 4.74
N LEU A 98 5.95 -8.12 4.81
CA LEU A 98 7.30 -7.90 5.30
C LEU A 98 7.29 -7.28 6.69
N GLN A 99 8.20 -7.73 7.54
CA GLN A 99 8.54 -7.06 8.79
C GLN A 99 10.00 -7.35 9.13
N ASN A 100 10.74 -6.37 9.66
CA ASN A 100 12.17 -6.52 10.01
C ASN A 100 13.03 -7.03 8.84
N GLY A 101 12.70 -6.59 7.62
CA GLY A 101 13.40 -6.98 6.39
C GLY A 101 13.19 -8.44 5.98
N LYS A 102 12.20 -9.14 6.54
CA LYS A 102 11.90 -10.55 6.23
C LYS A 102 10.45 -10.69 5.79
N VAL A 103 10.19 -11.63 4.87
CA VAL A 103 8.84 -12.11 4.58
C VAL A 103 8.36 -12.92 5.79
N ILE A 104 7.22 -12.52 6.35
CA ILE A 104 6.61 -13.19 7.51
C ILE A 104 5.30 -13.89 7.17
N ASP A 105 4.67 -13.54 6.04
CA ASP A 105 3.44 -14.15 5.56
C ASP A 105 3.26 -13.89 4.05
N SER A 106 2.36 -14.63 3.40
CA SER A 106 2.03 -14.49 1.98
C SER A 106 0.56 -14.77 1.70
N TYR A 107 0.01 -14.06 0.71
CA TYR A 107 -1.33 -14.27 0.19
C TYR A 107 -1.28 -14.32 -1.33
N GLU A 108 -1.72 -15.43 -1.91
CA GLU A 108 -1.76 -15.64 -3.36
C GLU A 108 -3.11 -16.28 -3.71
N THR A 109 -3.82 -15.69 -4.68
CA THR A 109 -5.08 -16.25 -5.16
C THR A 109 -5.36 -15.80 -6.59
N PHE A 110 -5.92 -16.70 -7.39
CA PHE A 110 -6.71 -16.30 -8.56
C PHE A 110 -8.04 -15.69 -8.11
N VAL A 111 -8.71 -15.03 -9.03
CA VAL A 111 -10.03 -14.43 -8.82
C VAL A 111 -10.93 -14.79 -9.99
N GLU A 112 -12.13 -15.30 -9.69
CA GLU A 112 -13.07 -15.72 -10.71
C GLU A 112 -13.30 -14.61 -11.76
N CYS A 113 -13.36 -14.99 -13.03
CA CYS A 113 -13.54 -14.04 -14.12
C CYS A 113 -14.38 -14.64 -15.25
N ALA A 114 -15.57 -14.07 -15.47
CA ALA A 114 -16.48 -14.53 -16.51
C ALA A 114 -15.95 -14.33 -17.95
N PHE A 115 -15.05 -13.38 -18.17
CA PHE A 115 -14.44 -13.13 -19.47
C PHE A 115 -13.00 -12.64 -19.35
N LEU A 116 -12.08 -13.42 -19.92
CA LEU A 116 -10.67 -13.10 -20.02
C LEU A 116 -10.30 -12.84 -21.49
N PRO A 117 -9.92 -11.61 -21.86
CA PRO A 117 -9.46 -11.32 -23.21
C PRO A 117 -8.16 -12.08 -23.56
N GLU A 118 -8.06 -12.60 -24.79
CA GLU A 118 -6.89 -13.37 -25.24
C GLU A 118 -5.56 -12.59 -25.11
N TYR A 119 -5.59 -11.26 -25.28
CA TYR A 119 -4.40 -10.44 -25.11
C TYR A 119 -3.90 -10.38 -23.67
N ILE A 120 -4.78 -10.56 -22.67
CA ILE A 120 -4.39 -10.65 -21.26
C ILE A 120 -3.69 -11.98 -21.01
N THR A 121 -4.26 -13.11 -21.48
CA THR A 121 -3.60 -14.42 -21.41
C THR A 121 -2.20 -14.40 -22.02
N LYS A 122 -1.99 -13.68 -23.13
CA LYS A 122 -0.65 -13.53 -23.73
C LYS A 122 0.36 -12.76 -22.88
N ILE A 123 -0.12 -11.88 -22.00
CA ILE A 123 0.72 -11.04 -21.14
C ILE A 123 1.02 -11.76 -19.82
N THR A 124 -0.02 -12.31 -19.19
CA THR A 124 0.04 -12.85 -17.83
C THR A 124 0.23 -14.37 -17.79
N GLY A 125 0.00 -15.06 -18.90
CA GLY A 125 -0.03 -16.52 -18.95
C GLY A 125 -1.24 -17.15 -18.28
N ILE A 126 -2.17 -16.36 -17.73
CA ILE A 126 -3.39 -16.85 -17.07
C ILE A 126 -4.36 -17.31 -18.14
N GLU A 127 -4.79 -18.57 -18.04
CA GLU A 127 -5.80 -19.17 -18.91
C GLU A 127 -7.19 -19.08 -18.28
N PRO A 128 -8.28 -19.08 -19.08
CA PRO A 128 -9.63 -19.09 -18.52
C PRO A 128 -9.88 -20.25 -17.54
N THR A 129 -9.22 -21.39 -17.74
CA THR A 129 -9.30 -22.58 -16.87
C THR A 129 -8.76 -22.34 -15.47
N ASP A 130 -7.81 -21.42 -15.30
CA ASP A 130 -7.27 -21.05 -13.98
C ASP A 130 -8.31 -20.31 -13.12
N LEU A 131 -9.36 -19.76 -13.75
CA LEU A 131 -10.31 -18.83 -13.14
C LEU A 131 -11.70 -19.43 -12.89
N ILE A 132 -11.97 -20.66 -13.32
CA ILE A 132 -13.32 -21.28 -13.27
C ILE A 132 -13.76 -21.57 -11.83
N ASP A 133 -12.86 -22.09 -11.00
CA ASP A 133 -13.13 -22.47 -9.60
C ASP A 133 -12.38 -21.55 -8.60
N ALA A 134 -11.82 -20.45 -9.10
CA ALA A 134 -11.15 -19.46 -8.26
C ALA A 134 -12.16 -18.78 -7.31
N PRO A 135 -11.73 -18.27 -6.15
CA PRO A 135 -12.59 -17.52 -5.25
C PRO A 135 -13.31 -16.37 -5.95
N SER A 136 -14.52 -16.07 -5.46
CA SER A 136 -15.23 -14.90 -5.96
C SER A 136 -14.44 -13.64 -5.67
N ARG A 137 -14.68 -12.59 -6.48
CA ARG A 137 -14.05 -11.28 -6.24
C ARG A 137 -14.21 -10.80 -4.80
N LYS A 138 -15.41 -10.96 -4.23
CA LYS A 138 -15.68 -10.54 -2.85
C LYS A 138 -14.83 -11.35 -1.87
N GLU A 139 -14.78 -12.67 -2.01
CA GLU A 139 -13.98 -13.54 -1.13
C GLU A 139 -12.49 -13.23 -1.22
N ALA A 140 -11.94 -13.11 -2.44
CA ALA A 140 -10.54 -12.79 -2.65
C ALA A 140 -10.15 -11.41 -2.06
N LEU A 141 -11.01 -10.40 -2.24
CA LEU A 141 -10.77 -9.06 -1.71
C LEU A 141 -10.96 -8.99 -0.19
N THR A 142 -11.91 -9.75 0.38
CA THR A 142 -12.06 -9.90 1.83
C THR A 142 -10.83 -10.58 2.44
N GLY A 143 -10.32 -11.64 1.82
CA GLY A 143 -9.07 -12.28 2.21
C GLY A 143 -7.90 -11.30 2.20
N LEU A 144 -7.73 -10.54 1.11
CA LEU A 144 -6.69 -9.51 1.02
C LEU A 144 -6.85 -8.41 2.08
N ARG A 145 -8.07 -7.93 2.35
CA ARG A 145 -8.32 -6.92 3.40
C ARG A 145 -7.86 -7.42 4.77
N HIS A 146 -8.20 -8.66 5.11
CA HIS A 146 -7.78 -9.27 6.38
C HIS A 146 -6.26 -9.48 6.43
N PHE A 147 -5.63 -9.86 5.31
CA PHE A 147 -4.19 -10.01 5.22
C PHE A 147 -3.45 -8.67 5.40
N MET A 148 -3.94 -7.59 4.78
CA MET A 148 -3.32 -6.27 4.83
C MET A 148 -3.35 -5.64 6.23
N GLN A 149 -4.41 -5.83 7.02
CA GLN A 149 -4.59 -5.17 8.32
C GLN A 149 -4.29 -3.66 8.25
N ASP A 150 -3.49 -3.14 9.18
CA ASP A 150 -2.99 -1.76 9.25
C ASP A 150 -1.58 -1.59 8.65
N SER A 151 -1.09 -2.58 7.90
CA SER A 151 0.23 -2.51 7.24
C SER A 151 0.30 -1.37 6.22
N ILE A 152 1.52 -0.98 5.84
CA ILE A 152 1.71 -0.07 4.71
C ILE A 152 1.45 -0.83 3.41
N PHE A 153 0.57 -0.30 2.57
CA PHE A 153 0.35 -0.78 1.21
C PHE A 153 1.57 -0.43 0.37
N VAL A 154 2.23 -1.44 -0.19
CA VAL A 154 3.38 -1.28 -1.06
C VAL A 154 3.11 -1.92 -2.41
N ALA A 155 3.48 -1.25 -3.50
CA ALA A 155 3.42 -1.83 -4.84
C ALA A 155 4.44 -1.16 -5.77
N HIS A 156 4.74 -1.82 -6.89
CA HIS A 156 5.60 -1.26 -7.93
C HIS A 156 4.75 -0.51 -8.95
N ASN A 157 4.94 0.82 -9.06
CA ASN A 157 3.95 1.71 -9.68
C ASN A 157 2.59 1.71 -8.94
N ALA A 158 2.65 1.86 -7.62
CA ALA A 158 1.54 1.62 -6.70
C ALA A 158 0.20 2.32 -7.01
N ASN A 159 0.18 3.37 -7.82
CA ASN A 159 -1.08 4.00 -8.23
C ASN A 159 -1.98 3.05 -9.04
N PHE A 160 -1.40 2.14 -9.83
CA PHE A 160 -2.16 1.18 -10.62
C PHE A 160 -2.93 0.24 -9.69
N ASP A 161 -2.21 -0.56 -8.91
CA ASP A 161 -2.74 -1.56 -7.98
C ASP A 161 -3.70 -0.94 -6.96
N TYR A 162 -3.28 0.18 -6.36
CA TYR A 162 -4.09 0.90 -5.39
C TYR A 162 -5.42 1.36 -6.00
N SER A 163 -5.42 1.89 -7.22
CA SER A 163 -6.66 2.36 -7.86
C SER A 163 -7.63 1.23 -8.18
N PHE A 164 -7.12 0.09 -8.64
CA PHE A 164 -7.90 -1.12 -8.91
C PHE A 164 -8.49 -1.72 -7.63
N LEU A 165 -7.66 -1.90 -6.62
CA LEU A 165 -8.07 -2.50 -5.35
C LEU A 165 -9.02 -1.56 -4.58
N ASN A 166 -8.75 -0.25 -4.55
CA ASN A 166 -9.64 0.70 -3.89
C ASN A 166 -11.02 0.76 -4.56
N ALA A 167 -11.09 0.79 -5.90
CA ALA A 167 -12.36 0.74 -6.62
C ALA A 167 -13.11 -0.58 -6.41
N SER A 168 -12.36 -1.69 -6.30
CA SER A 168 -12.95 -3.01 -6.04
C SER A 168 -13.45 -3.14 -4.61
N PHE A 169 -12.69 -2.71 -3.61
CA PHE A 169 -13.11 -2.70 -2.21
C PHE A 169 -14.37 -1.85 -2.00
N GLU A 170 -14.43 -0.66 -2.61
CA GLU A 170 -15.62 0.19 -2.56
C GLU A 170 -16.84 -0.51 -3.18
N ARG A 171 -16.66 -1.13 -4.36
CA ARG A 171 -17.74 -1.87 -5.05
C ARG A 171 -18.32 -3.01 -4.21
N PHE A 172 -17.50 -3.67 -3.41
CA PHE A 172 -17.92 -4.82 -2.59
C PHE A 172 -18.23 -4.46 -1.13
N GLY A 173 -18.22 -3.18 -0.77
CA GLY A 173 -18.55 -2.71 0.58
C GLY A 173 -17.46 -3.01 1.62
N LEU A 174 -16.19 -3.08 1.20
CA LEU A 174 -15.02 -3.35 2.05
C LEU A 174 -14.26 -2.07 2.48
N GLY A 175 -14.93 -0.91 2.36
CA GLY A 175 -14.36 0.41 2.62
C GLY A 175 -13.29 0.82 1.60
N ASN A 176 -12.86 2.08 1.67
CA ASN A 176 -11.68 2.52 0.91
C ASN A 176 -10.39 1.96 1.56
N ILE A 177 -9.27 1.99 0.85
CA ILE A 177 -7.96 1.67 1.43
C ILE A 177 -7.53 2.85 2.30
N GLY A 178 -7.49 2.64 3.62
CA GLY A 178 -6.93 3.58 4.60
C GLY A 178 -5.45 3.35 4.90
N ASN A 179 -4.89 2.22 4.43
CA ASN A 179 -3.48 1.89 4.57
C ASN A 179 -2.60 2.99 3.95
N PRO A 180 -1.54 3.45 4.62
CA PRO A 180 -0.56 4.34 4.02
C PRO A 180 0.06 3.70 2.78
N LYS A 181 0.27 4.48 1.73
CA LYS A 181 0.74 3.99 0.42
C LYS A 181 2.22 4.33 0.20
N LEU A 182 3.00 3.33 -0.19
CA LEU A 182 4.40 3.47 -0.63
C LEU A 182 4.58 2.87 -2.03
N CYS A 183 5.22 3.63 -2.92
CA CYS A 183 5.57 3.17 -4.26
C CYS A 183 7.06 2.82 -4.31
N THR A 184 7.40 1.59 -4.73
CA THR A 184 8.81 1.16 -4.77
C THR A 184 9.61 1.90 -5.85
N ILE A 185 8.97 2.39 -6.93
CA ILE A 185 9.61 3.28 -7.91
C ILE A 185 10.01 4.60 -7.27
N ASP A 186 9.09 5.21 -6.52
CA ASP A 186 9.34 6.51 -5.88
C ASP A 186 10.44 6.37 -4.85
N LEU A 187 10.41 5.29 -4.04
CA LEU A 187 11.48 5.00 -3.09
C LEU A 187 12.82 4.75 -3.80
N ALA A 188 12.87 3.87 -4.81
CA ALA A 188 14.08 3.53 -5.55
C ALA A 188 14.79 4.75 -6.14
N ARG A 189 14.03 5.67 -6.77
CA ARG A 189 14.53 6.94 -7.32
C ARG A 189 15.20 7.85 -6.28
N ARG A 190 14.96 7.61 -5.00
CA ARG A 190 15.51 8.39 -3.88
C ARG A 190 16.73 7.74 -3.27
N THR A 191 16.94 6.45 -3.49
CA THR A 191 17.88 5.61 -2.75
C THR A 191 19.04 5.13 -3.61
N PHE A 192 18.86 4.97 -4.92
CA PHE A 192 19.96 4.62 -5.83
C PHE A 192 19.70 5.16 -7.24
N GLU A 193 20.77 5.27 -8.03
CA GLU A 193 20.68 5.67 -9.44
C GLU A 193 20.46 4.44 -10.34
N SER A 194 19.56 4.57 -11.31
CA SER A 194 19.28 3.57 -12.33
C SER A 194 18.83 4.26 -13.61
N GLU A 195 19.11 3.65 -14.77
CA GLU A 195 18.63 4.13 -16.07
C GLU A 195 17.09 4.09 -16.13
N ARG A 196 16.50 3.00 -15.64
CA ARG A 196 15.06 2.76 -15.63
C ARG A 196 14.63 2.17 -14.29
N TYR A 197 13.39 2.42 -13.93
CA TYR A 197 12.83 1.98 -12.65
C TYR A 197 11.62 1.05 -12.81
N GLY A 198 11.39 0.49 -14.00
CA GLY A 198 10.37 -0.54 -14.18
C GLY A 198 10.84 -1.87 -13.58
N LEU A 199 9.90 -2.67 -13.08
CA LEU A 199 10.21 -3.87 -12.28
C LEU A 199 11.13 -4.84 -13.01
N ALA A 200 10.79 -5.20 -14.26
CA ALA A 200 11.61 -6.08 -15.08
C ALA A 200 13.06 -5.60 -15.22
N TYR A 201 13.26 -4.30 -15.48
CA TYR A 201 14.61 -3.74 -15.55
C TYR A 201 15.33 -3.78 -14.20
N LEU A 202 14.63 -3.47 -13.10
CA LEU A 202 15.23 -3.47 -11.77
C LEU A 202 15.54 -4.88 -11.27
N ILE A 203 14.80 -5.90 -11.71
CA ILE A 203 15.10 -7.30 -11.41
C ILE A 203 16.49 -7.65 -11.96
N ASP A 204 16.72 -7.36 -13.24
CA ASP A 204 18.02 -7.62 -13.89
C ASP A 204 19.13 -6.74 -13.29
N PHE A 205 18.86 -5.44 -13.14
CA PHE A 205 19.84 -4.47 -12.65
C PHE A 205 20.30 -4.73 -11.21
N LEU A 206 19.42 -5.24 -10.35
CA LEU A 206 19.72 -5.54 -8.95
C LEU A 206 20.09 -7.01 -8.72
N GLU A 207 20.22 -7.80 -9.80
CA GLU A 207 20.51 -9.23 -9.78
C GLU A 207 19.55 -9.99 -8.85
N ILE A 208 18.26 -9.67 -8.95
CA ILE A 208 17.21 -10.31 -8.15
C ILE A 208 16.89 -11.67 -8.77
N GLU A 209 17.14 -12.75 -8.02
CA GLU A 209 16.69 -14.09 -8.43
C GLU A 209 15.16 -14.16 -8.47
N THR A 210 14.61 -14.62 -9.60
CA THR A 210 13.17 -14.81 -9.83
C THR A 210 12.88 -16.22 -10.34
N ALA A 211 11.71 -16.75 -9.99
CA ALA A 211 11.27 -18.07 -10.48
C ALA A 211 10.45 -17.96 -11.78
N THR A 212 9.62 -16.91 -11.92
CA THR A 212 8.71 -16.71 -13.06
C THR A 212 8.31 -15.23 -13.15
N HIS A 213 8.43 -14.60 -14.32
CA HIS A 213 7.94 -13.24 -14.57
C HIS A 213 6.44 -13.25 -14.91
N HIS A 214 5.72 -12.15 -14.59
CA HIS A 214 4.28 -11.96 -14.89
C HIS A 214 3.32 -12.88 -14.13
N ARG A 215 3.67 -13.16 -12.88
CA ARG A 215 2.75 -13.76 -11.91
C ARG A 215 2.71 -12.85 -10.71
N ALA A 216 1.51 -12.49 -10.27
CA ALA A 216 1.34 -11.45 -9.26
C ALA A 216 2.17 -11.72 -7.99
N TYR A 217 2.22 -12.97 -7.51
CA TYR A 217 3.01 -13.30 -6.33
C TYR A 217 4.52 -13.10 -6.53
N SER A 218 5.03 -13.54 -7.68
CA SER A 218 6.46 -13.39 -8.02
C SER A 218 6.84 -11.91 -8.16
N ASP A 219 5.99 -11.11 -8.80
CA ASP A 219 6.24 -9.68 -8.98
C ASP A 219 6.15 -8.92 -7.64
N ALA A 220 5.24 -9.31 -6.74
CA ALA A 220 5.21 -8.81 -5.35
C ALA A 220 6.51 -9.13 -4.58
N VAL A 221 7.03 -10.36 -4.70
CA VAL A 221 8.33 -10.75 -4.10
C VAL A 221 9.48 -9.94 -4.70
N CYS A 222 9.48 -9.69 -6.00
CA CYS A 222 10.49 -8.87 -6.65
C CYS A 222 10.43 -7.41 -6.17
N ALA A 223 9.23 -6.83 -6.08
CA ALA A 223 9.01 -5.50 -5.55
C ALA A 223 9.46 -5.39 -4.08
N ALA A 224 9.25 -6.43 -3.28
CA ALA A 224 9.77 -6.52 -1.91
C ALA A 224 11.31 -6.46 -1.87
N LYS A 225 11.99 -7.19 -2.76
CA LYS A 225 13.46 -7.13 -2.87
C LYS A 225 13.96 -5.76 -3.34
N VAL A 226 13.27 -5.10 -4.27
CA VAL A 226 13.58 -3.71 -4.67
C VAL A 226 13.45 -2.77 -3.47
N MET A 227 12.39 -2.91 -2.67
CA MET A 227 12.22 -2.15 -1.44
C MET A 227 13.35 -2.42 -0.44
N GLU A 228 13.69 -3.70 -0.22
CA GLU A 228 14.78 -4.11 0.69
C GLU A 228 16.12 -3.48 0.29
N LYS A 229 16.43 -3.44 -1.01
CA LYS A 229 17.63 -2.75 -1.52
C LYS A 229 17.56 -1.24 -1.30
N SER A 230 16.38 -0.65 -1.49
CA SER A 230 16.18 0.79 -1.32
C SER A 230 16.36 1.24 0.14
N VAL A 231 15.85 0.48 1.11
CA VAL A 231 15.94 0.88 2.53
C VAL A 231 17.36 0.86 3.08
N LYS A 232 18.29 0.12 2.45
CA LYS A 232 19.71 0.06 2.85
C LYS A 232 20.48 1.37 2.66
N THR A 233 19.99 2.28 1.83
CA THR A 233 20.65 3.56 1.55
C THR A 233 19.84 4.76 2.04
N LEU A 234 18.94 4.53 3.01
CA LEU A 234 18.18 5.61 3.63
C LEU A 234 19.09 6.59 4.37
N PRO A 235 18.78 7.90 4.34
CA PRO A 235 19.41 8.88 5.22
C PRO A 235 19.20 8.54 6.70
N GLN A 236 20.14 8.95 7.56
CA GLN A 236 20.09 8.66 9.00
C GLN A 236 18.88 9.26 9.72
N TYR A 237 18.30 10.35 9.19
CA TYR A 237 17.10 10.95 9.78
C TYR A 237 15.81 10.15 9.54
N VAL A 238 15.82 9.16 8.65
CA VAL A 238 14.64 8.32 8.40
C VAL A 238 14.62 7.21 9.44
N LEU A 239 13.89 7.43 10.53
CA LEU A 239 13.79 6.51 11.66
C LEU A 239 12.42 5.85 11.72
N THR A 240 11.35 6.59 11.43
CA THR A 240 9.97 6.12 11.55
C THR A 240 9.34 5.77 10.21
N ALA A 241 8.28 4.98 10.24
CA ALA A 241 7.52 4.62 9.04
C ALA A 241 6.94 5.86 8.33
N ASP A 242 6.45 6.86 9.09
CA ASP A 242 5.97 8.11 8.51
C ASP A 242 7.10 8.93 7.84
N GLU A 243 8.31 8.93 8.41
CA GLU A 243 9.49 9.54 7.78
C GLU A 243 9.86 8.88 6.46
N LEU A 244 9.82 7.54 6.40
CA LEU A 244 10.05 6.79 5.17
C LEU A 244 9.00 7.15 4.10
N LEU A 245 7.72 7.18 4.47
CA LEU A 245 6.63 7.57 3.58
C LEU A 245 6.87 8.97 3.00
N ARG A 246 7.16 9.95 3.86
CA ARG A 246 7.47 11.32 3.43
C ARG A 246 8.73 11.40 2.57
N PHE A 247 9.78 10.66 2.91
CA PHE A 247 11.02 10.62 2.14
C PHE A 247 10.78 10.16 0.70
N SER A 248 9.99 9.09 0.51
CA SER A 248 9.72 8.51 -0.81
C SER A 248 9.12 9.53 -1.80
N ILE A 249 8.23 10.39 -1.32
CA ILE A 249 7.50 11.37 -2.17
C ILE A 249 8.09 12.80 -2.15
N SER A 250 8.99 13.11 -1.21
CA SER A 250 9.54 14.47 -1.03
C SER A 250 10.24 15.02 -2.28
N SER A 251 10.11 16.33 -2.56
CA SER A 251 10.75 16.94 -3.72
C SER A 251 12.28 17.00 -3.60
N LYS A 252 13.00 17.20 -4.73
CA LYS A 252 14.47 17.40 -4.67
C LYS A 252 14.88 18.59 -3.79
N LYS A 253 14.07 19.66 -3.76
CA LYS A 253 14.33 20.91 -3.02
C LYS A 253 14.20 20.73 -1.51
N GLU A 254 13.13 20.09 -1.05
CA GLU A 254 12.88 19.84 0.38
C GLU A 254 13.99 18.99 1.02
N ARG A 255 14.59 18.08 0.24
CA ARG A 255 15.67 17.21 0.72
C ARG A 255 16.99 17.95 0.93
N ARG A 256 17.36 18.88 0.05
CA ARG A 256 18.59 19.70 0.23
C ARG A 256 18.51 20.51 1.52
N LEU A 257 17.36 21.13 1.77
CA LEU A 257 17.11 21.91 2.98
C LEU A 257 17.13 21.08 4.28
N LYS A 258 16.81 19.78 4.21
CA LYS A 258 16.95 18.87 5.37
C LYS A 258 18.39 18.45 5.58
N LYS A 259 19.09 18.09 4.50
CA LYS A 259 20.50 17.70 4.55
C LYS A 259 21.41 18.84 5.04
N GLU A 260 21.16 20.07 4.57
CA GLU A 260 21.88 21.29 5.00
C GLU A 260 21.60 21.69 6.45
N LYS A 261 20.59 21.12 7.11
CA LYS A 261 20.33 21.30 8.55
C LYS A 261 21.02 20.25 9.41
N GLU A 262 21.57 19.21 8.79
CA GLU A 262 22.24 18.07 9.44
C GLU A 262 23.78 18.16 9.32
N ASP A 263 24.29 18.95 8.36
CA ASP A 263 25.70 19.33 8.19
C ASP A 263 26.06 20.60 8.99
#